data_AF-A0A851UCJ3-F1
#
_entry.id   AF-A0A851UCJ3-F1
#
_cell.length_a   1.000
_cell.length_b   1.000
_cell.length_c   1.000
_cell.angle_alpha   90.00
_cell.angle_beta   90.00
_cell.angle_gamma   90.00
#
_symmetry.space_group_name_H-M   'P 1'
#
loop_
_entity.id
_entity.type
_entity.pdbx_description
1 polymer ?
#
loop_
_entity_poly.entity_id
_entity_poly.type
_entity_poly.pdbx_seq_one_letter_code
_entity_poly.pdbx_strand_id
1 'polypeptide(L)'
;GYMVSLQGNFFGHNHTYLTFPEYSPRKHIKLDPPLNIQSNATASKCQIWWSVWNVPWYLAEILQYELQYKEDSMSWEVALNKTLPSSLPQVEIEAIELRSGIAYAARVRCKVSDNENSYHSQWSDWSQTTVFQKADVPKVSEKILNTKSMQYLFIPLSFGTLLYLFWNCKLSSR
;
A
#
# COMPACT_ATOMS: atom_id res chain seq x y z
N GLY A 1 -4.84 -36.35 -17.89
CA GLY A 1 -4.91 -36.14 -16.43
C GLY A 1 -3.70 -36.78 -15.77
N TYR A 2 -3.43 -36.41 -14.54
CA TYR A 2 -2.48 -37.12 -13.67
C TYR A 2 -3.25 -38.11 -12.81
N MET A 3 -2.59 -39.20 -12.41
CA MET A 3 -3.15 -40.16 -11.47
C MET A 3 -2.44 -40.02 -10.13
N VAL A 4 -3.21 -39.92 -9.06
CA VAL A 4 -2.68 -39.84 -7.68
C VAL A 4 -3.06 -41.12 -6.95
N SER A 5 -2.05 -41.77 -6.37
CA SER A 5 -2.22 -42.99 -5.58
C SER A 5 -1.50 -42.87 -4.23
N LEU A 6 -2.10 -43.46 -3.21
CA LEU A 6 -1.55 -43.55 -1.87
C LEU A 6 -0.99 -44.97 -1.68
N GLN A 7 0.31 -45.08 -1.41
CA GLN A 7 0.94 -46.33 -1.04
C GLN A 7 1.20 -46.35 0.47
N GLY A 8 0.77 -47.41 1.13
CA GLY A 8 1.02 -47.60 2.56
C GLY A 8 1.10 -49.07 2.92
N ASN A 9 1.85 -49.36 3.99
CA ASN A 9 1.86 -50.69 4.58
C ASN A 9 0.76 -50.73 5.65
N PHE A 10 -0.30 -51.50 5.38
CA PHE A 10 -1.41 -51.68 6.30
C PHE A 10 -1.49 -53.17 6.62
N PHE A 11 -1.52 -53.52 7.91
CA PHE A 11 -1.59 -54.90 8.38
C PHE A 11 -0.46 -55.81 7.86
N GLY A 12 0.75 -55.27 7.64
CA GLY A 12 1.91 -56.03 7.16
C GLY A 12 1.94 -56.23 5.64
N HIS A 13 0.94 -55.72 4.90
CA HIS A 13 0.88 -55.80 3.45
C HIS A 13 0.98 -54.41 2.82
N ASN A 14 1.70 -54.32 1.70
CA ASN A 14 1.74 -53.10 0.90
C ASN A 14 0.44 -52.98 0.11
N HIS A 15 -0.35 -51.96 0.41
CA HIS A 15 -1.56 -51.61 -0.33
C HIS A 15 -1.33 -50.31 -1.11
N THR A 16 -1.80 -50.31 -2.36
CA THR A 16 -1.87 -49.11 -3.18
C THR A 16 -3.34 -48.76 -3.37
N TYR A 17 -3.76 -47.63 -2.79
CA TYR A 17 -5.10 -47.11 -2.96
C TYR A 17 -5.08 -46.03 -4.04
N LEU A 18 -5.96 -46.16 -5.03
CA LEU A 18 -6.16 -45.12 -6.03
C LEU A 18 -7.01 -43.99 -5.41
N THR A 19 -6.42 -42.80 -5.25
CA THR A 19 -7.12 -41.66 -4.63
C THR A 19 -7.85 -40.83 -5.67
N PHE A 20 -7.18 -40.51 -6.79
CA PHE A 20 -7.75 -39.72 -7.87
C PHE A 20 -7.35 -40.30 -9.24
N PRO A 21 -8.27 -40.93 -9.98
CA PRO A 21 -7.98 -41.47 -11.32
C PRO A 21 -7.64 -40.39 -12.34
N GLU A 22 -8.28 -39.21 -12.22
CA GLU A 22 -8.11 -38.10 -13.14
C GLU A 22 -7.97 -36.77 -12.40
N TYR A 23 -6.77 -36.55 -11.86
CA TYR A 23 -6.40 -35.30 -11.20
C TYR A 23 -5.82 -34.30 -12.22
N SER A 24 -6.27 -33.04 -12.15
CA SER A 24 -5.74 -31.96 -12.99
C SER A 24 -5.11 -30.88 -12.10
N PRO A 25 -3.77 -30.87 -11.93
CA PRO A 25 -3.09 -29.91 -11.05
C PRO A 25 -3.39 -28.45 -11.40
N ARG A 26 -3.51 -28.13 -12.69
CA ARG A 26 -3.85 -26.78 -13.17
C ARG A 26 -5.21 -26.26 -12.69
N LYS A 27 -6.09 -27.16 -12.21
CA LYS A 27 -7.43 -26.84 -11.70
C LYS A 27 -7.49 -26.77 -10.17
N HIS A 28 -6.37 -27.03 -9.49
CA HIS A 28 -6.30 -27.13 -8.03
C HIS A 28 -5.09 -26.35 -7.48
N ILE A 29 -4.82 -25.18 -8.04
CA ILE A 29 -3.66 -24.36 -7.66
C ILE A 29 -3.95 -23.65 -6.32
N LYS A 30 -3.03 -23.74 -5.37
CA LYS A 30 -2.95 -22.85 -4.19
C LYS A 30 -1.57 -22.23 -4.18
N LEU A 31 -1.51 -20.91 -4.26
CA LEU A 31 -0.26 -20.16 -4.23
C LEU A 31 0.19 -19.93 -2.79
N ASP A 32 1.49 -19.68 -2.62
CA ASP A 32 2.03 -19.18 -1.37
C ASP A 32 1.51 -17.75 -1.10
N PRO A 33 1.31 -17.36 0.17
CA PRO A 33 0.90 -16.01 0.51
C PRO A 33 1.96 -14.98 0.08
N PRO A 34 1.56 -13.75 -0.29
CA PRO A 34 2.50 -12.65 -0.52
C PRO A 34 3.40 -12.39 0.69
N LEU A 35 4.64 -11.97 0.42
CA LEU A 35 5.69 -11.74 1.41
C LEU A 35 6.19 -10.29 1.36
N ASN A 36 6.97 -9.87 2.36
CA ASN A 36 7.61 -8.56 2.41
C ASN A 36 6.64 -7.39 2.16
N ILE A 37 5.44 -7.47 2.76
CA ILE A 37 4.47 -6.40 2.67
C ILE A 37 5.02 -5.15 3.35
N GLN A 38 5.01 -4.03 2.62
CA GLN A 38 5.54 -2.75 3.04
C GLN A 38 4.56 -1.65 2.67
N SER A 39 4.65 -0.52 3.35
CA SER A 39 3.76 0.62 3.15
C SER A 39 4.53 1.94 3.17
N ASN A 40 4.15 2.85 2.27
CA ASN A 40 4.59 4.24 2.24
C ASN A 40 3.36 5.13 2.23
N ALA A 41 3.22 5.93 3.29
CA ALA A 41 2.16 6.89 3.39
C ALA A 41 2.66 8.29 3.05
N THR A 42 1.92 8.94 2.17
CA THR A 42 2.05 10.36 1.84
C THR A 42 0.77 11.08 2.26
N ALA A 43 0.77 12.42 2.19
CA ALA A 43 -0.40 13.22 2.57
C ALA A 43 -1.64 12.94 1.68
N SER A 44 -1.44 12.50 0.43
CA SER A 44 -2.51 12.25 -0.54
C SER A 44 -2.91 10.78 -0.69
N LYS A 45 -1.99 9.84 -0.42
CA LYS A 45 -2.23 8.41 -0.57
C LYS A 45 -1.32 7.55 0.30
N CYS A 46 -1.76 6.33 0.59
CA CYS A 46 -0.92 5.27 1.13
C CYS A 46 -0.70 4.21 0.05
N GLN A 47 0.56 3.99 -0.31
CA GLN A 47 0.98 2.94 -1.21
C GLN A 47 1.41 1.73 -0.41
N ILE A 48 0.91 0.54 -0.77
CA ILE A 48 1.30 -0.73 -0.17
C ILE A 48 1.84 -1.61 -1.30
N TRP A 49 2.98 -2.26 -1.07
CA TRP A 49 3.58 -3.19 -2.03
C TRP A 49 4.05 -4.45 -1.33
N TRP A 50 4.21 -5.52 -2.10
CA TRP A 50 4.64 -6.82 -1.60
C TRP A 50 5.50 -7.53 -2.63
N SER A 51 6.03 -8.68 -2.24
CA SER A 51 6.76 -9.61 -3.10
C SER A 51 5.97 -10.91 -3.23
N VAL A 52 6.12 -11.56 -4.37
CA VAL A 52 5.60 -12.91 -4.61
C VAL A 52 6.80 -13.82 -4.86
N TRP A 53 6.82 -14.97 -4.19
CA TRP A 53 7.93 -15.92 -4.26
C TRP A 53 7.43 -17.25 -4.84
N ASN A 54 8.32 -18.02 -5.47
CA ASN A 54 8.02 -19.33 -6.07
C ASN A 54 6.87 -19.37 -7.11
N VAL A 55 6.49 -18.22 -7.69
CA VAL A 55 5.47 -18.18 -8.74
C VAL A 55 6.15 -18.18 -10.12
N PRO A 56 5.83 -19.15 -10.99
CA PRO A 56 6.31 -19.13 -12.37
C PRO A 56 5.91 -17.84 -13.09
N TRP A 57 6.80 -17.33 -13.94
CA TRP A 57 6.60 -16.05 -14.65
C TRP A 57 5.26 -15.97 -15.40
N TYR A 58 4.83 -17.06 -16.03
CA TYR A 58 3.57 -17.11 -16.78
C TYR A 58 2.32 -17.03 -15.89
N LEU A 59 2.42 -17.41 -14.61
CA LEU A 59 1.32 -17.20 -13.65
C LEU A 59 1.38 -15.80 -13.05
N ALA A 60 2.58 -15.24 -12.86
CA ALA A 60 2.77 -13.92 -12.26
C ALA A 60 2.02 -12.82 -13.01
N GLU A 61 1.93 -12.92 -14.35
CA GLU A 61 1.23 -11.96 -15.21
C GLU A 61 -0.29 -11.99 -15.07
N ILE A 62 -0.85 -13.11 -14.61
CA ILE A 62 -2.30 -13.36 -14.49
C ILE A 62 -2.74 -13.50 -13.03
N LEU A 63 -1.94 -13.01 -12.08
CA LEU A 63 -2.35 -12.98 -10.68
C LEU A 63 -3.39 -11.90 -10.42
N GLN A 64 -4.32 -12.25 -9.54
CA GLN A 64 -5.28 -11.35 -8.93
C GLN A 64 -4.96 -11.25 -7.44
N TYR A 65 -4.99 -10.03 -6.92
CA TYR A 65 -4.75 -9.75 -5.52
C TYR A 65 -5.99 -9.18 -4.84
N GLU A 66 -6.09 -9.49 -3.55
CA GLU A 66 -7.06 -8.88 -2.66
C GLU A 66 -6.31 -8.30 -1.46
N LEU A 67 -6.46 -6.99 -1.29
CA LEU A 67 -6.02 -6.28 -0.11
C LEU A 67 -7.17 -6.24 0.88
N GLN A 68 -6.89 -6.57 2.14
CA GLN A 68 -7.80 -6.35 3.24
C GLN A 68 -7.13 -5.43 4.26
N TYR A 69 -7.84 -4.37 4.67
CA TYR A 69 -7.33 -3.43 5.65
C TYR A 69 -8.41 -3.00 6.65
N LYS A 70 -7.98 -2.69 7.87
CA LYS A 70 -8.85 -2.28 8.98
C LYS A 70 -8.13 -1.30 9.88
N GLU A 71 -8.86 -0.63 10.76
CA GLU A 71 -8.22 0.04 11.90
C GLU A 71 -7.50 -1.02 12.76
N ASP A 72 -6.33 -0.69 13.28
CA ASP A 72 -5.46 -1.64 13.98
C ASP A 72 -6.17 -2.25 15.22
N SER A 73 -6.98 -1.45 15.91
CA SER A 73 -7.78 -1.84 17.08
C SER A 73 -9.01 -2.71 16.75
N MET A 74 -9.44 -2.79 15.49
CA MET A 74 -10.68 -3.49 15.10
C MET A 74 -10.45 -4.98 14.78
N SER A 75 -11.54 -5.75 14.71
CA SER A 75 -11.51 -7.15 14.23
C SER A 75 -11.37 -7.22 12.71
N TRP A 76 -10.84 -8.34 12.20
CA TRP A 76 -10.79 -8.63 10.76
C TRP A 76 -12.17 -8.85 10.12
N GLU A 77 -13.21 -9.10 10.92
CA GLU A 77 -14.58 -9.27 10.44
C GLU A 77 -15.19 -7.98 9.87
N VAL A 78 -14.71 -6.81 10.34
CA VAL A 78 -15.15 -5.48 9.87
C VAL A 78 -14.17 -4.83 8.91
N ALA A 79 -13.20 -5.61 8.41
CA ALA A 79 -12.18 -5.10 7.50
C ALA A 79 -12.75 -4.75 6.12
N LEU A 80 -12.14 -3.75 5.49
CA LEU A 80 -12.43 -3.31 4.15
C LEU A 80 -11.61 -4.13 3.15
N ASN A 81 -12.27 -4.64 2.11
CA ASN A 81 -11.64 -5.39 1.03
C ASN A 81 -11.50 -4.49 -0.21
N LYS A 82 -10.33 -4.55 -0.84
CA LYS A 82 -10.03 -3.86 -2.09
C LYS A 82 -9.45 -4.88 -3.06
N THR A 83 -10.24 -5.24 -4.07
CA THR A 83 -9.79 -6.11 -5.15
C THR A 83 -9.00 -5.29 -6.16
N LEU A 84 -7.83 -5.79 -6.54
CA LEU A 84 -6.99 -5.11 -7.52
C LEU A 84 -7.34 -5.55 -8.94
N PRO A 85 -7.49 -4.61 -9.90
CA PRO A 85 -7.69 -4.95 -11.31
C PRO A 85 -6.38 -5.34 -12.02
N SER A 86 -5.22 -5.01 -11.44
CA SER A 86 -3.91 -5.29 -12.04
C SER A 86 -3.21 -6.46 -11.34
N SER A 87 -2.36 -7.16 -12.10
CA SER A 87 -1.43 -8.18 -11.60
C SER A 87 -0.15 -7.57 -10.99
N LEU A 88 -0.12 -6.25 -10.80
CA LEU A 88 1.01 -5.58 -10.15
C LEU A 88 0.98 -5.84 -8.64
N PRO A 89 2.12 -6.12 -8.00
CA PRO A 89 2.21 -6.39 -6.57
C PRO A 89 2.20 -5.11 -5.72
N GLN A 90 1.30 -4.17 -6.06
CA GLN A 90 1.15 -2.90 -5.36
C GLN A 90 -0.29 -2.38 -5.45
N VAL A 91 -0.70 -1.63 -4.43
CA VAL A 91 -2.01 -0.99 -4.34
C VAL A 91 -1.88 0.40 -3.72
N GLU A 92 -2.78 1.30 -4.15
CA GLU A 92 -2.92 2.62 -3.57
C GLU A 92 -4.27 2.72 -2.83
N ILE A 93 -4.20 3.21 -1.60
CA ILE A 93 -5.35 3.60 -0.79
C ILE A 93 -5.37 5.13 -0.76
N GLU A 94 -6.47 5.74 -1.18
CA GLU A 94 -6.57 7.19 -1.19
C GLU A 94 -6.62 7.73 0.24
N ALA A 95 -6.00 8.88 0.49
CA ALA A 95 -6.02 9.46 1.84
C ALA A 95 -7.41 9.90 2.31
N ILE A 96 -8.42 9.95 1.42
CA ILE A 96 -9.82 10.17 1.79
C ILE A 96 -10.49 8.91 2.37
N GLU A 97 -9.98 7.72 2.06
CA GLU A 97 -10.41 6.45 2.65
C GLU A 97 -9.90 6.30 4.10
N LEU A 98 -8.92 7.11 4.50
CA LEU A 98 -8.19 7.00 5.77
C LEU A 98 -8.45 8.19 6.70
N ARG A 99 -8.68 7.89 7.97
CA ARG A 99 -8.80 8.89 9.03
C ARG A 99 -7.42 9.36 9.51
N SER A 100 -7.29 10.66 9.77
CA SER A 100 -6.04 11.23 10.32
C SER A 100 -5.82 10.73 11.75
N GLY A 101 -4.57 10.40 12.09
CA GLY A 101 -4.19 9.96 13.44
C GLY A 101 -4.62 8.53 13.80
N ILE A 102 -5.17 7.76 12.85
CA ILE A 102 -5.58 6.36 13.07
C ILE A 102 -4.59 5.41 12.41
N ALA A 103 -4.16 4.40 13.16
CA ALA A 103 -3.38 3.26 12.67
C ALA A 103 -4.27 2.26 11.95
N TYR A 104 -3.81 1.80 10.79
CA TYR A 104 -4.45 0.77 10.00
C TYR A 104 -3.52 -0.43 9.85
N ALA A 105 -4.11 -1.61 9.89
CA ALA A 105 -3.46 -2.88 9.61
C ALA A 105 -3.92 -3.40 8.24
N ALA A 106 -2.99 -3.83 7.39
CA ALA A 106 -3.27 -4.40 6.07
C ALA A 106 -2.62 -5.78 5.90
N ARG A 107 -3.32 -6.65 5.18
CA ARG A 107 -2.84 -7.96 4.73
C ARG A 107 -3.33 -8.22 3.30
N VAL A 108 -2.57 -9.03 2.55
CA VAL A 108 -2.83 -9.31 1.14
C VAL A 108 -2.86 -10.82 0.92
N ARG A 109 -3.70 -11.26 -0.01
CA ARG A 109 -3.66 -12.62 -0.55
C ARG A 109 -3.73 -12.58 -2.07
N CYS A 110 -3.37 -13.69 -2.71
CA CYS A 110 -3.32 -13.80 -4.15
C CYS A 110 -4.01 -15.07 -4.65
N LYS A 111 -4.44 -15.03 -5.90
CA LYS A 111 -4.89 -16.19 -6.66
C LYS A 111 -4.61 -15.97 -8.14
N VAL A 112 -4.75 -17.00 -8.96
CA VAL A 112 -4.83 -16.85 -10.41
C VAL A 112 -6.18 -16.20 -10.77
N SER A 113 -6.15 -15.23 -11.68
CA SER A 113 -7.33 -14.51 -12.15
C SER A 113 -8.41 -15.46 -12.67
N ASP A 114 -9.67 -15.20 -12.29
CA ASP A 114 -10.81 -15.99 -12.77
C ASP A 114 -11.07 -15.82 -14.28
N ASN A 115 -10.48 -14.78 -14.90
CA ASN A 115 -10.57 -14.59 -16.35
C ASN A 115 -9.81 -15.66 -17.15
N GLU A 116 -8.90 -16.39 -16.51
CA GLU A 116 -8.09 -17.43 -17.16
C GLU A 116 -8.75 -18.80 -17.06
N ASN A 117 -9.53 -19.18 -18.08
CA ASN A 117 -10.27 -20.45 -18.10
C ASN A 117 -9.36 -21.70 -18.05
N SER A 118 -8.08 -21.56 -18.40
CA SER A 118 -7.10 -22.65 -18.39
C SER A 118 -6.74 -23.11 -16.98
N TYR A 119 -6.80 -22.20 -16.01
CA TYR A 119 -6.36 -22.43 -14.64
C TYR A 119 -7.51 -22.23 -13.66
N HIS A 120 -7.54 -23.02 -12.59
CA HIS A 120 -8.37 -22.70 -11.43
C HIS A 120 -7.52 -22.74 -10.19
N SER A 121 -7.72 -21.73 -9.35
CA SER A 121 -6.98 -21.56 -8.12
C SER A 121 -7.90 -21.15 -7.00
N GLN A 122 -7.55 -21.59 -5.80
CA GLN A 122 -8.10 -21.04 -4.58
C GLN A 122 -7.26 -19.85 -4.12
N TRP A 123 -7.85 -19.00 -3.29
CA TRP A 123 -7.10 -17.95 -2.60
C TRP A 123 -5.97 -18.57 -1.77
N SER A 124 -4.80 -17.93 -1.81
CA SER A 124 -3.74 -18.20 -0.85
C SER A 124 -4.17 -17.83 0.57
N ASP A 125 -3.39 -18.28 1.54
CA ASP A 125 -3.53 -17.79 2.90
C ASP A 125 -3.18 -16.29 2.94
N TRP A 126 -3.57 -15.61 4.00
CA TRP A 126 -3.24 -14.19 4.15
C TRP A 126 -1.74 -14.00 4.41
N SER A 127 -1.17 -12.92 3.86
CA SER A 127 0.18 -12.49 4.19
C SER A 127 0.34 -12.11 5.66
N GLN A 128 1.59 -11.87 6.05
CA GLN A 128 1.88 -11.09 7.25
C GLN A 128 1.19 -9.73 7.19
N THR A 129 0.94 -9.13 8.35
CA THR A 129 0.27 -7.83 8.44
C THR A 129 1.29 -6.70 8.43
N THR A 130 1.02 -5.63 7.70
CA THR A 130 1.74 -4.34 7.82
C THR A 130 0.87 -3.31 8.51
N VAL A 131 1.48 -2.40 9.27
CA VAL A 131 0.79 -1.27 9.91
C VAL A 131 1.19 0.02 9.19
N PHE A 132 0.20 0.86 8.92
CA PHE A 132 0.39 2.14 8.26
C PHE A 132 -0.54 3.19 8.83
N GLN A 133 -0.19 4.46 8.63
CA GLN A 133 -0.97 5.61 9.06
C GLN A 133 -0.98 6.64 7.94
N LYS A 134 -2.09 7.36 7.79
CA LYS A 134 -2.10 8.53 6.91
C LYS A 134 -1.04 9.52 7.39
N ALA A 135 -0.15 9.94 6.49
CA ALA A 135 0.83 10.96 6.83
C ALA A 135 0.10 12.28 7.09
N ASP A 136 0.45 12.95 8.18
CA ASP A 136 -0.05 14.29 8.44
C ASP A 136 0.43 15.22 7.32
N VAL A 137 -0.47 16.09 6.85
CA VAL A 137 -0.05 17.24 6.04
C VAL A 137 0.90 18.03 6.92
N PRO A 138 2.16 18.30 6.50
CA PRO A 138 3.03 19.14 7.28
C PRO A 138 2.30 20.46 7.49
N LYS A 139 1.90 20.72 8.74
CA LYS A 139 1.50 22.06 9.15
C LYS A 139 2.72 22.89 8.83
N VAL A 140 2.66 23.70 7.77
CA VAL A 140 3.63 24.78 7.57
C VAL A 140 3.63 25.52 8.90
N SER A 141 4.69 25.33 9.67
CA SER A 141 4.77 25.93 10.98
C SER A 141 4.75 27.43 10.72
N GLU A 142 3.64 28.09 11.04
CA GLU A 142 3.51 29.55 10.95
C GLU A 142 4.64 30.27 11.70
N LYS A 143 5.40 29.56 12.54
CA LYS A 143 6.67 30.02 13.12
C LYS A 143 7.76 30.38 12.12
N ILE A 144 7.75 29.87 10.88
CA ILE A 144 8.82 30.16 9.90
C ILE A 144 8.57 31.47 9.13
N LEU A 145 7.32 31.94 9.02
CA LEU A 145 7.07 33.32 8.61
C LEU A 145 7.04 34.22 9.84
N ASN A 146 8.15 34.24 10.58
CA ASN A 146 8.35 35.10 11.74
C ASN A 146 8.02 36.55 11.36
N THR A 147 6.91 37.07 11.89
CA THR A 147 6.41 38.44 11.70
C THR A 147 7.49 39.50 12.01
N LYS A 148 8.51 39.15 12.81
CA LYS A 148 9.67 40.01 13.05
C LYS A 148 10.59 40.16 11.84
N SER A 149 10.73 39.15 10.97
CA SER A 149 11.56 39.25 9.75
C SER A 149 10.98 40.24 8.74
N MET A 150 9.64 40.35 8.66
CA MET A 150 8.98 41.34 7.80
C MET A 150 9.14 42.76 8.35
N GLN A 151 9.15 42.95 9.67
CA GLN A 151 9.38 44.27 10.29
C GLN A 151 10.77 44.85 9.95
N TYR A 152 11.82 44.02 9.87
CA TYR A 152 13.17 44.49 9.50
C TYR A 152 13.30 44.90 8.03
N LEU A 153 12.38 44.49 7.14
CA LEU A 153 12.41 44.87 5.73
C LEU A 153 11.79 46.25 5.46
N PHE A 154 10.83 46.68 6.28
CA PHE A 154 10.11 47.96 6.09
C PHE A 154 10.83 49.18 6.69
N ILE A 155 11.59 49.01 7.77
CA ILE A 155 12.27 50.11 8.48
C ILE A 155 13.33 50.86 7.63
N PRO A 156 14.21 50.20 6.85
CA PRO A 156 15.23 50.94 6.08
C PRO A 156 14.64 51.68 4.87
N LEU A 157 13.54 51.19 4.29
CA LEU A 157 12.87 51.83 3.15
C LEU A 157 12.17 53.14 3.56
N SER A 158 11.54 53.18 4.74
CA SER A 158 10.90 54.42 5.23
C SER A 158 11.92 55.48 5.67
N PHE A 159 13.08 55.06 6.19
CA PHE A 159 14.10 56.02 6.60
C PHE A 159 14.80 56.66 5.40
N GLY A 160 15.06 55.89 4.33
CA GLY A 160 15.63 56.40 3.09
C GLY A 160 14.73 57.41 2.38
N THR A 161 13.41 57.18 2.36
CA THR A 161 12.45 58.13 1.75
C THR A 161 12.30 59.41 2.56
N LEU A 162 12.30 59.33 3.91
CA LEU A 162 12.28 60.51 4.77
C LEU A 162 13.54 61.37 4.61
N LEU A 163 14.72 60.76 4.54
CA LEU A 163 15.97 61.49 4.28
C LEU A 163 15.97 62.15 2.90
N TYR A 164 15.47 61.46 1.87
CA TYR A 164 15.34 62.01 0.52
C TYR A 164 14.41 63.22 0.48
N LEU A 165 13.23 63.13 1.11
CA LEU A 165 12.29 64.25 1.20
C LEU A 165 12.90 65.43 1.97
N PHE A 166 13.56 65.17 3.10
CA PHE A 166 14.20 66.24 3.89
C PHE A 166 15.30 66.97 3.10
N TRP A 167 16.09 66.21 2.32
CA TRP A 167 17.13 66.79 1.46
C TRP A 167 16.53 67.64 0.33
N ASN A 168 15.45 67.18 -0.31
CA ASN A 168 14.78 67.91 -1.38
C ASN A 168 14.03 69.16 -0.86
N CYS A 169 13.38 69.08 0.31
CA CYS A 169 12.74 70.23 0.94
C CYS A 169 13.75 71.31 1.34
N LYS A 170 14.97 70.94 1.75
CA LYS A 170 16.03 71.91 2.09
C LYS A 170 16.61 72.62 0.87
N LEU A 171 16.60 71.98 -0.30
CA LEU A 171 17.04 72.57 -1.57
C LEU A 171 15.99 73.50 -2.21
N SER A 172 14.70 73.30 -1.93
CA SER A 172 13.62 74.16 -2.46
C SER A 172 13.45 75.49 -1.71
N SER A 173 14.15 75.70 -0.59
CA SER A 173 14.01 76.89 0.27
C SER A 173 15.13 77.94 0.06
N ARG A 174 15.83 77.92 -1.08
CA ARG A 174 16.91 78.86 -1.39
C ARG A 174 16.69 79.61 -2.68
#